data_AF-A0A9D1HTK1-F1
#
_entry.id   AF-A0A9D1HTK1-F1
#
_cell.length_a   1.000
_cell.length_b   1.000
_cell.length_c   1.000
_cell.angle_alpha   90.00
_cell.angle_beta   90.00
_cell.angle_gamma   90.00
#
_symmetry.space_group_name_H-M   'P 1'
#
loop_
_entity.id
_entity.type
_entity.pdbx_description
1 polymer ?
#
loop_
_entity_poly.entity_id
_entity_poly.type
_entity_poly.pdbx_seq_one_letter_code
_entity_poly.pdbx_strand_id
1 'polypeptide(L)'
;MRKKIITVFAVCLLALCLTVVFVACDDNTGGGGGDDKGTLYSIQAPAASDVYTVSGLPEGAYEGDTVTFTVTLTDPENSILTSVKVEYEELEADENGTYSFAMPANAVTVEINAHAFAEQLTDGGVTFAAENPTTITVGGDNGCGYWSEDGPWIDCWKF
;
A
#
# COMPACT_ATOMS: atom_id res chain seq x y z
N MET A 1 67.08 5.14 -11.72
CA MET A 1 68.16 5.66 -12.59
C MET A 1 67.55 6.02 -13.95
N ARG A 2 67.73 7.29 -14.36
CA ARG A 2 67.93 7.84 -15.73
C ARG A 2 67.10 7.27 -16.91
N LYS A 3 66.16 8.08 -17.44
CA LYS A 3 66.23 8.90 -18.70
C LYS A 3 66.26 8.01 -19.98
N LYS A 4 65.48 8.23 -21.06
CA LYS A 4 65.33 9.44 -21.89
C LYS A 4 64.12 9.35 -22.84
N ILE A 5 63.56 10.52 -23.11
CA ILE A 5 62.66 10.93 -24.22
C ILE A 5 63.41 10.83 -25.58
N ILE A 6 62.72 10.61 -26.71
CA ILE A 6 62.95 11.25 -28.04
C ILE A 6 61.75 10.99 -28.99
N THR A 7 61.32 12.09 -29.60
CA THR A 7 60.21 12.37 -30.54
C THR A 7 60.60 12.08 -32.01
N VAL A 8 59.66 11.71 -32.89
CA VAL A 8 59.75 11.97 -34.35
C VAL A 8 58.36 12.31 -34.93
N PHE A 9 58.37 13.36 -35.75
CA PHE A 9 57.30 14.04 -36.46
C PHE A 9 57.14 13.51 -37.90
N ALA A 10 55.96 13.75 -38.50
CA ALA A 10 55.74 14.15 -39.91
C ALA A 10 55.16 13.15 -40.96
N VAL A 11 54.32 13.77 -41.80
CA VAL A 11 53.89 13.44 -43.19
C VAL A 11 52.62 12.58 -43.31
N CYS A 12 51.42 13.17 -43.47
CA CYS A 12 50.78 13.73 -44.68
C CYS A 12 50.23 12.69 -45.69
N LEU A 13 48.98 12.96 -46.12
CA LEU A 13 48.28 12.52 -47.35
C LEU A 13 47.69 11.10 -47.39
N LEU A 14 46.36 11.00 -47.26
CA LEU A 14 45.49 10.84 -48.45
C LEU A 14 44.02 11.12 -48.08
N ALA A 15 43.47 12.16 -48.69
CA ALA A 15 42.04 12.44 -48.71
C ALA A 15 41.38 11.63 -49.83
N LEU A 16 40.21 11.04 -49.57
CA LEU A 16 39.21 10.79 -50.61
C LEU A 16 37.85 11.29 -50.10
N CYS A 17 37.42 12.40 -50.70
CA CYS A 17 36.18 13.10 -50.43
C CYS A 17 34.97 12.28 -50.90
N LEU A 18 33.93 12.18 -50.06
CA LEU A 18 32.56 12.23 -50.56
C LEU A 18 31.78 13.22 -49.69
N THR A 19 31.62 14.42 -50.24
CA THR A 19 30.88 15.54 -49.67
C THR A 19 29.42 15.45 -50.07
N VAL A 20 28.53 15.45 -49.07
CA VAL A 20 27.18 16.02 -49.21
C VAL A 20 27.12 17.16 -48.19
N VAL A 21 27.00 18.38 -48.68
CA VAL A 21 26.76 19.59 -47.87
C VAL A 21 25.34 20.06 -48.17
N PHE A 22 24.83 20.94 -47.29
CA PHE A 22 23.52 21.59 -47.22
C PHE A 22 22.60 20.85 -46.24
N VAL A 23 22.21 21.41 -45.10
CA VAL A 23 21.85 22.81 -44.82
C VAL A 23 22.16 23.15 -43.35
N ALA A 24 22.69 24.37 -43.15
CA ALA A 24 22.75 25.04 -41.86
C ALA A 24 21.38 25.67 -41.56
N CYS A 25 20.80 25.33 -40.41
CA CYS A 25 20.08 26.29 -39.58
C CYS A 25 20.87 26.38 -38.28
N ASP A 26 21.63 27.46 -38.15
CA ASP A 26 21.99 28.02 -36.86
C ASP A 26 20.72 28.63 -36.28
N ASP A 27 20.38 28.26 -35.05
CA ASP A 27 19.88 29.19 -34.02
C ASP A 27 19.59 28.41 -32.72
N ASN A 28 20.44 28.69 -31.73
CA ASN A 28 20.31 28.40 -30.30
C ASN A 28 18.94 27.89 -29.83
N THR A 29 18.86 26.61 -29.48
CA THR A 29 17.87 26.12 -28.52
C THR A 29 18.62 25.27 -27.52
N GLY A 30 18.68 25.79 -26.28
CA GLY A 30 19.41 25.19 -25.18
C GLY A 30 19.08 23.71 -25.03
N GLY A 31 20.12 22.88 -25.04
CA GLY A 31 20.02 21.48 -24.65
C GLY A 31 19.69 21.39 -23.17
N GLY A 32 18.40 21.49 -22.85
CA GLY A 32 17.86 20.96 -21.62
C GLY A 32 18.01 19.45 -21.70
N GLY A 33 19.02 18.91 -21.02
CA GLY A 33 19.08 17.49 -20.69
C GLY A 33 17.91 17.17 -19.78
N GLY A 34 16.75 16.91 -20.38
CA GLY A 34 15.67 16.20 -19.71
C GLY A 34 16.04 14.73 -19.73
N ASP A 35 16.22 14.14 -18.57
CA ASP A 35 16.31 12.69 -18.44
C ASP A 35 15.00 12.12 -18.96
N ASP A 36 15.00 11.52 -20.16
CA ASP A 36 13.86 10.78 -20.69
C ASP A 36 13.61 9.59 -19.75
N LYS A 37 12.74 9.75 -18.76
CA LYS A 37 12.37 8.74 -17.76
C LYS A 37 11.61 7.54 -18.35
N GLY A 38 11.45 7.48 -19.67
CA GLY A 38 10.71 6.45 -20.37
C GLY A 38 9.20 6.65 -20.33
N THR A 39 8.46 5.54 -20.40
CA THR A 39 6.99 5.55 -20.44
C THR A 39 6.44 5.67 -19.02
N LEU A 40 5.48 6.58 -18.83
CA LEU A 40 4.70 6.65 -17.60
C LEU A 40 3.58 5.60 -17.65
N TYR A 41 3.60 4.65 -16.71
CA TYR A 41 2.59 3.62 -16.59
C TYR A 41 1.54 3.99 -15.54
N SER A 42 0.27 3.63 -15.79
CA SER A 42 -0.84 3.96 -14.89
C SER A 42 -0.94 2.97 -13.72
N ILE A 43 -1.35 3.48 -12.57
CA ILE A 43 -1.67 2.70 -11.37
C ILE A 43 -3.16 2.89 -11.10
N GLN A 44 -3.92 1.80 -11.18
CA GLN A 44 -5.34 1.84 -10.87
C GLN A 44 -5.55 1.66 -9.36
N ALA A 45 -6.18 2.65 -8.75
CA ALA A 45 -6.59 2.61 -7.35
C ALA A 45 -7.62 1.49 -7.12
N PRO A 46 -7.67 0.93 -5.89
CA PRO A 46 -8.70 -0.05 -5.54
C PRO A 46 -10.09 0.61 -5.56
N ALA A 47 -11.13 -0.23 -5.60
CA ALA A 47 -12.50 0.26 -5.44
C ALA A 47 -12.67 1.05 -4.12
N ALA A 48 -13.54 2.05 -4.16
CA ALA A 48 -13.91 2.79 -2.95
C ALA A 48 -14.53 1.84 -1.92
N SER A 49 -14.21 2.07 -0.64
CA SER A 49 -14.64 1.26 0.48
C SER A 49 -14.98 2.16 1.66
N ASP A 50 -15.99 1.79 2.44
CA ASP A 50 -16.29 2.44 3.71
C ASP A 50 -15.39 1.91 4.85
N VAL A 51 -14.73 0.77 4.64
CA VAL A 51 -13.92 0.06 5.65
C VAL A 51 -12.50 0.65 5.77
N TYR A 52 -11.96 1.20 4.68
CA TYR A 52 -10.60 1.75 4.66
C TYR A 52 -10.48 2.97 3.76
N THR A 53 -9.39 3.71 3.96
CA THR A 53 -8.95 4.82 3.10
C THR A 53 -7.54 4.53 2.58
N VAL A 54 -7.24 5.01 1.37
CA VAL A 54 -5.92 4.91 0.74
C VAL A 54 -5.34 6.30 0.60
N SER A 55 -4.09 6.50 1.03
CA SER A 55 -3.39 7.79 0.96
C SER A 55 -2.03 7.64 0.29
N GLY A 56 -1.66 8.64 -0.52
CA GLY A 56 -0.34 8.71 -1.15
C GLY A 56 -0.15 7.83 -2.39
N LEU A 57 -1.17 7.07 -2.81
CA LEU A 57 -1.10 6.30 -4.06
C LEU A 57 -1.15 7.25 -5.28
N PRO A 58 -0.11 7.33 -6.11
CA PRO A 58 -0.12 8.14 -7.32
C PRO A 58 -0.95 7.46 -8.43
N GLU A 59 -1.40 8.25 -9.42
CA GLU A 59 -2.11 7.73 -10.60
C GLU A 59 -1.20 7.02 -11.60
N GLY A 60 0.13 7.18 -11.47
CA GLY A 60 1.11 6.54 -12.33
C GLY A 60 2.56 6.76 -11.86
N ALA A 61 3.46 5.95 -12.40
CA ALA A 61 4.90 5.98 -12.11
C ALA A 61 5.71 5.46 -13.31
N TYR A 62 7.01 5.75 -13.35
CA TYR A 62 7.92 5.22 -14.38
C TYR A 62 8.46 3.85 -13.96
N GLU A 63 8.84 3.02 -14.93
CA GLU A 63 9.43 1.71 -14.64
C GLU A 63 10.63 1.82 -13.68
N GLY A 64 10.65 0.99 -12.66
CA GLY A 64 11.68 0.96 -11.63
C GLY A 64 11.51 2.00 -10.52
N ASP A 65 10.59 2.95 -10.64
CA ASP A 65 10.26 3.85 -9.53
C ASP A 65 9.66 3.06 -8.36
N THR A 66 10.04 3.43 -7.13
CA THR A 66 9.38 2.92 -5.93
C THR A 66 8.11 3.72 -5.68
N VAL A 67 6.96 3.04 -5.71
CA VAL A 67 5.66 3.58 -5.33
C VAL A 67 5.40 3.27 -3.87
N THR A 68 4.96 4.26 -3.11
CA THR A 68 4.64 4.11 -1.68
C THR A 68 3.26 4.65 -1.37
N PHE A 69 2.48 3.95 -0.56
CA PHE A 69 1.17 4.39 -0.12
C PHE A 69 0.79 3.79 1.23
N THR A 70 -0.23 4.33 1.88
CA THR A 70 -0.76 3.82 3.14
C THR A 70 -2.22 3.43 3.02
N VAL A 71 -2.62 2.45 3.84
CA VAL A 71 -3.99 1.98 3.97
C VAL A 71 -4.40 2.12 5.43
N THR A 72 -5.45 2.89 5.68
CA THR A 72 -5.93 3.16 7.05
C THR A 72 -7.35 2.64 7.18
N LEU A 73 -7.59 1.76 8.16
CA LEU A 73 -8.94 1.30 8.50
C LEU A 73 -9.74 2.45 9.12
N THR A 74 -10.99 2.60 8.68
CA THR A 74 -11.91 3.63 9.20
C THR A 74 -12.31 3.35 10.65
N ASP A 75 -12.50 2.07 11.00
CA ASP A 75 -12.75 1.58 12.35
C ASP A 75 -11.79 0.42 12.67
N PRO A 76 -10.61 0.70 13.24
CA PRO A 76 -9.59 -0.31 13.50
C PRO A 76 -9.95 -1.29 14.63
N GLU A 77 -10.91 -0.97 15.49
CA GLU A 77 -11.34 -1.87 16.57
C GLU A 77 -12.30 -2.94 16.06
N ASN A 78 -13.11 -2.60 15.05
CA ASN A 78 -14.09 -3.50 14.44
C ASN A 78 -13.77 -3.84 12.99
N SER A 79 -12.53 -3.69 12.53
CA SER A 79 -12.15 -4.07 11.17
C SER A 79 -10.79 -4.72 11.11
N ILE A 80 -10.56 -5.50 10.06
CA ILE A 80 -9.27 -6.09 9.76
C ILE A 80 -8.91 -5.89 8.29
N LEU A 81 -7.65 -5.54 8.05
CA LEU A 81 -7.04 -5.56 6.73
C LEU A 81 -6.53 -6.99 6.48
N THR A 82 -7.03 -7.64 5.44
CA THR A 82 -6.70 -9.04 5.13
C THR A 82 -5.55 -9.15 4.14
N SER A 83 -5.54 -8.30 3.11
CA SER A 83 -4.46 -8.30 2.11
C SER A 83 -4.37 -6.97 1.38
N VAL A 84 -3.17 -6.59 0.97
CA VAL A 84 -2.90 -5.55 -0.02
C VAL A 84 -2.10 -6.19 -1.14
N LYS A 85 -2.57 -6.08 -2.39
CA LYS A 85 -1.94 -6.71 -3.54
C LYS A 85 -1.73 -5.73 -4.68
N VAL A 86 -0.68 -5.96 -5.45
CA VAL A 86 -0.48 -5.35 -6.75
C VAL A 86 -0.39 -6.49 -7.75
N GLU A 87 -1.37 -6.57 -8.66
CA GLU A 87 -1.53 -7.72 -9.55
C GLU A 87 -1.61 -9.06 -8.79
N TYR A 88 -0.53 -9.86 -8.82
CA TYR A 88 -0.46 -11.18 -8.17
C TYR A 88 0.43 -11.19 -6.93
N GLU A 89 1.09 -10.07 -6.62
CA GLU A 89 2.03 -9.95 -5.51
C GLU A 89 1.33 -9.35 -4.30
N GLU A 90 1.46 -10.02 -3.15
CA GLU A 90 0.98 -9.53 -1.87
C GLU A 90 2.05 -8.68 -1.20
N LEU A 91 1.67 -7.48 -0.79
CA LEU A 91 2.56 -6.51 -0.18
C LEU A 91 2.49 -6.60 1.35
N GLU A 92 3.67 -6.57 1.96
CA GLU A 92 3.81 -6.42 3.41
C GLU A 92 4.04 -4.95 3.74
N ALA A 93 3.44 -4.49 4.84
CA ALA A 93 3.68 -3.15 5.34
C ALA A 93 5.04 -3.08 6.05
N ASP A 94 5.69 -1.91 5.99
CA ASP A 94 6.85 -1.61 6.83
C ASP A 94 6.45 -1.36 8.31
N GLU A 95 7.44 -1.07 9.15
CA GLU A 95 7.23 -0.75 10.58
C GLU A 95 6.32 0.47 10.82
N ASN A 96 6.11 1.30 9.79
CA ASN A 96 5.27 2.49 9.83
C ASN A 96 3.89 2.27 9.20
N GLY A 97 3.56 1.06 8.74
CA GLY A 97 2.30 0.77 8.06
C GLY A 97 2.26 1.22 6.59
N THR A 98 3.42 1.44 5.97
CA THR A 98 3.55 1.86 4.57
C THR A 98 3.76 0.66 3.66
N TYR A 99 3.00 0.61 2.57
CA TYR A 99 3.15 -0.38 1.51
C TYR A 99 4.03 0.20 0.40
N SER A 100 4.86 -0.65 -0.21
CA SER A 100 5.69 -0.24 -1.33
C SER A 100 5.85 -1.34 -2.37
N PHE A 101 6.00 -0.93 -3.63
CA PHE A 101 6.35 -1.82 -4.73
C PHE A 101 7.21 -1.07 -5.77
N ALA A 102 7.97 -1.81 -6.57
CA ALA A 102 8.67 -1.25 -7.72
C ALA A 102 7.76 -1.29 -8.95
N MET A 103 7.59 -0.16 -9.63
CA MET A 103 6.70 -0.06 -10.77
C MET A 103 7.23 -0.91 -11.94
N PRO A 104 6.44 -1.86 -12.48
CA PRO A 104 6.86 -2.65 -13.63
C PRO A 104 6.70 -1.87 -14.94
N ALA A 105 7.18 -2.45 -16.04
CA ALA A 105 7.04 -1.92 -17.40
C ALA A 105 5.61 -2.08 -17.99
N ASN A 106 4.57 -1.97 -17.16
CA ASN A 106 3.17 -2.06 -17.54
C ASN A 106 2.26 -1.37 -16.52
N ALA A 107 1.02 -1.09 -16.92
CA ALA A 107 -0.02 -0.64 -15.99
C ALA A 107 -0.30 -1.70 -14.93
N VAL A 108 -0.63 -1.28 -13.71
CA VAL A 108 -0.94 -2.17 -12.58
C VAL A 108 -2.24 -1.80 -11.89
N THR A 109 -2.86 -2.78 -11.25
CA THR A 109 -4.03 -2.59 -10.36
C THR A 109 -3.67 -2.90 -8.92
N VAL A 110 -4.05 -2.02 -8.00
CA VAL A 110 -3.96 -2.25 -6.55
C VAL A 110 -5.27 -2.85 -6.07
N GLU A 111 -5.19 -3.98 -5.38
CA GLU A 111 -6.33 -4.66 -4.77
C GLU A 111 -6.19 -4.65 -3.24
N ILE A 112 -7.24 -4.26 -2.54
CA ILE A 112 -7.28 -4.23 -1.08
C ILE A 112 -8.47 -5.02 -0.59
N ASN A 113 -8.23 -5.98 0.30
CA ASN A 113 -9.27 -6.73 0.97
C ASN A 113 -9.27 -6.38 2.45
N ALA A 114 -10.38 -5.82 2.93
CA ALA A 114 -10.62 -5.56 4.34
C ALA A 114 -12.04 -6.01 4.71
N HIS A 115 -12.22 -6.34 5.98
CA HIS A 115 -13.50 -6.79 6.50
C HIS A 115 -13.86 -5.99 7.74
N ALA A 116 -15.10 -5.51 7.81
CA ALA A 116 -15.68 -4.91 9.01
C ALA A 116 -16.51 -5.96 9.74
N PHE A 117 -16.35 -6.03 11.04
CA PHE A 117 -17.13 -6.84 11.95
C PHE A 117 -18.30 -6.01 12.49
N ALA A 118 -19.44 -6.67 12.68
CA ALA A 118 -20.56 -6.10 13.39
C ALA A 118 -20.64 -6.77 14.77
N GLU A 119 -20.58 -5.97 15.83
CA GLU A 119 -20.81 -6.47 17.18
C GLU A 119 -22.21 -7.08 17.28
N GLN A 120 -22.29 -8.30 17.81
CA GLN A 120 -23.55 -8.98 18.09
C GLN A 120 -23.73 -9.08 19.60
N LEU A 121 -24.65 -8.27 20.13
CA LEU A 121 -24.94 -8.24 21.57
C LEU A 121 -26.02 -9.26 21.96
N THR A 122 -26.63 -9.98 21.03
CA THR A 122 -27.63 -11.00 21.34
C THR A 122 -27.66 -12.11 20.31
N ASP A 123 -27.95 -13.33 20.76
CA ASP A 123 -28.25 -14.48 19.90
C ASP A 123 -29.76 -14.84 19.89
N GLY A 124 -30.60 -13.98 20.47
CA GLY A 124 -32.04 -14.20 20.65
C GLY A 124 -32.42 -14.98 21.91
N GLY A 125 -31.46 -15.62 22.60
CA GLY A 125 -31.64 -16.26 23.90
C GLY A 125 -30.94 -15.53 25.04
N VAL A 126 -29.75 -14.99 24.78
CA VAL A 126 -28.92 -14.23 25.73
C VAL A 126 -28.61 -12.86 25.15
N THR A 127 -28.56 -11.84 26.00
CA THR A 127 -28.21 -10.47 25.62
C THR A 127 -27.06 -9.99 26.49
N PHE A 128 -26.01 -9.45 25.88
CA PHE A 128 -24.96 -8.67 26.53
C PHE A 128 -25.44 -7.22 26.68
N ALA A 129 -25.93 -6.89 27.87
CA ALA A 129 -26.35 -5.56 28.24
C ALA A 129 -25.40 -4.97 29.29
N ALA A 130 -25.27 -3.64 29.34
CA ALA A 130 -24.42 -2.95 30.32
C ALA A 130 -24.84 -3.23 31.78
N GLU A 131 -26.10 -3.62 31.98
CA GLU A 131 -26.71 -4.00 33.25
C GLU A 131 -26.49 -5.47 33.63
N ASN A 132 -25.85 -6.28 32.77
CA ASN A 132 -25.43 -7.62 33.12
C ASN A 132 -24.31 -7.58 34.17
N PRO A 133 -24.29 -8.54 35.12
CA PRO A 133 -23.21 -8.63 36.09
C PRO A 133 -21.88 -8.93 35.39
N THR A 134 -20.85 -8.13 35.69
CA THR A 134 -19.47 -8.32 35.21
C THR A 134 -18.63 -9.17 36.14
N THR A 135 -19.13 -9.43 37.35
CA THR A 135 -18.52 -10.32 38.34
C THR A 135 -19.56 -11.32 38.83
N ILE A 136 -19.10 -12.56 39.01
CA ILE A 136 -19.93 -13.65 39.53
C ILE A 136 -19.36 -14.03 40.89
N THR A 137 -20.18 -13.93 41.93
CA THR A 137 -19.83 -14.36 43.29
C THR A 137 -20.40 -15.75 43.55
N VAL A 138 -19.53 -16.71 43.86
CA VAL A 138 -19.93 -18.07 44.23
C VAL A 138 -20.75 -18.03 45.53
N GLY A 139 -21.93 -18.63 45.52
CA GLY A 139 -22.88 -18.60 46.64
C GLY A 139 -23.50 -17.22 46.95
N GLY A 140 -23.25 -16.19 46.11
CA GLY A 140 -23.82 -14.85 46.25
C GLY A 140 -25.03 -14.62 45.33
N ASP A 141 -25.75 -13.53 45.59
CA ASP A 141 -26.77 -13.01 44.66
C ASP A 141 -26.07 -12.20 43.57
N ASN A 142 -26.22 -12.64 42.32
CA ASN A 142 -25.61 -12.00 41.14
C ASN A 142 -26.60 -11.10 40.39
N GLY A 143 -27.77 -10.81 40.96
CA GLY A 143 -28.74 -9.83 40.43
C GLY A 143 -29.47 -10.27 39.16
N CYS A 144 -29.38 -11.55 38.82
CA CYS A 144 -29.93 -12.14 37.60
C CYS A 144 -30.66 -13.42 37.97
N GLY A 145 -31.99 -13.35 37.93
CA GLY A 145 -32.86 -14.48 38.20
C GLY A 145 -34.25 -14.25 37.66
N TYR A 146 -35.07 -15.29 37.65
CA TYR A 146 -36.47 -15.23 37.26
C TYR A 146 -37.32 -16.07 38.21
N TRP A 147 -38.58 -15.69 38.37
CA TRP A 147 -39.57 -16.57 38.99
C TRP A 147 -39.95 -17.65 37.99
N SER A 148 -39.72 -18.92 38.31
CA SER A 148 -40.27 -19.99 37.47
C SER A 148 -41.78 -20.01 37.62
N GLU A 149 -42.50 -20.29 36.53
CA GLU A 149 -43.96 -20.24 36.50
C GLU A 149 -44.61 -21.13 37.57
N ASP A 150 -43.91 -22.19 37.98
CA ASP A 150 -44.39 -23.20 38.93
C ASP A 150 -43.51 -23.33 40.21
N GLY A 151 -42.64 -22.36 40.53
CA GLY A 151 -41.62 -22.60 41.56
C GLY A 151 -40.89 -21.39 42.15
N PRO A 152 -39.79 -21.65 42.90
CA PRO A 152 -39.03 -20.59 43.56
C PRO A 152 -38.29 -19.71 42.55
N TRP A 153 -37.84 -18.55 43.00
CA TRP A 153 -36.88 -17.72 42.27
C TRP A 153 -35.65 -18.55 41.88
N ILE A 154 -35.35 -18.58 40.58
CA ILE A 154 -34.19 -19.24 40.01
C ILE A 154 -33.15 -18.15 39.72
N ASP A 155 -32.03 -18.22 40.43
CA ASP A 155 -30.86 -17.43 40.12
C ASP A 155 -30.23 -17.97 38.82
N CYS A 156 -30.17 -17.16 37.76
CA CYS A 156 -29.62 -17.53 36.47
C CYS A 156 -28.12 -17.91 36.53
N TRP A 157 -27.42 -17.50 37.59
CA TRP A 157 -25.98 -17.66 37.75
C TRP A 157 -25.60 -18.04 39.19
N LYS A 158 -26.29 -19.04 39.78
CA LYS A 158 -25.93 -19.64 41.08
C LYS A 158 -25.11 -20.92 40.85
N PHE A 159 -23.82 -20.82 41.12
CA PHE A 159 -22.86 -21.93 41.13
C PHE A 159 -22.57 -22.36 42.57
#